data_AF-A0A2G9U5H7-F1
#
_entry.id   AF-A0A2G9U5H7-F1
#
_cell.length_a   1.000
_cell.length_b   1.000
_cell.length_c   1.000
_cell.angle_alpha   90.00
_cell.angle_beta   90.00
_cell.angle_gamma   90.00
#
_symmetry.space_group_name_H-M   'P 1'
#
loop_
_entity.id
_entity.type
_entity.pdbx_description
1 polymer ?
#
loop_
_entity_poly.entity_id
_entity_poly.type
_entity_poly.pdbx_seq_one_letter_code
_entity_poly.pdbx_strand_id
1 'polypeptide(L)'
;MTGQTWKRQVEDAWRGEPVDMKYLQGFKKRLEEVLSLKQLGPQIGLLLNERGVEAEVEKTIETAMRNTAVLAYNPFTEHNWKSKVLVAEKALDHIIDRTIPVLKSRLQPNKLESNHLTADLEKYKNFLCRAKIKEKLQNERCRETIQAIDDPSDSIALETKGKIMVLEQKRGTLNVNYSDRLLKLLKEVRQLASLGLNIPSKIINCVNQGEKFYRYGVVLKQIAHFYNTIDQQMLPCQQALMLDEAIAFERLVIPKKNEESAITRVTWEDPKQLEDFIAKLQAASDKLANHNRFLM
;
A
#
# COMPACT_ATOMS: atom_id res chain seq x y z
N MET A 1 7.02 -38.81 15.78
CA MET A 1 8.11 -39.61 15.18
C MET A 1 7.96 -39.56 13.67
N THR A 2 9.02 -39.22 12.94
CA THR A 2 8.95 -38.88 11.51
C THR A 2 9.04 -40.14 10.64
N GLY A 3 8.17 -40.24 9.62
CA GLY A 3 8.11 -41.39 8.70
C GLY A 3 9.33 -41.57 7.77
N GLN A 4 10.44 -40.88 8.02
CA GLN A 4 11.67 -40.95 7.24
C GLN A 4 12.76 -41.83 7.88
N THR A 5 12.86 -41.86 9.22
CA THR A 5 13.93 -42.60 9.91
C THR A 5 13.68 -44.12 9.93
N TRP A 6 12.43 -44.54 10.07
CA TRP A 6 12.06 -45.96 10.19
C TRP A 6 11.88 -46.69 8.86
N LYS A 7 11.81 -45.99 7.72
CA LYS A 7 11.81 -46.66 6.39
C LYS A 7 13.12 -47.39 6.08
N ARG A 8 14.21 -47.11 6.80
CA ARG A 8 15.52 -47.72 6.60
C ARG A 8 15.78 -48.94 7.50
N GLN A 9 15.05 -49.12 8.59
CA GLN A 9 15.12 -50.31 9.45
C GLN A 9 13.96 -51.25 9.09
N VAL A 10 14.27 -52.37 8.44
CA VAL A 10 13.27 -53.29 7.87
C VAL A 10 12.62 -54.17 8.94
N GLU A 11 13.33 -54.49 10.03
CA GLU A 11 12.85 -55.45 11.03
C GLU A 11 11.80 -54.87 12.00
N ASP A 12 11.92 -53.59 12.39
CA ASP A 12 11.00 -52.93 13.34
C ASP A 12 10.21 -51.75 12.72
N ALA A 13 10.10 -51.67 11.38
CA ALA A 13 9.47 -50.52 10.70
C ALA A 13 8.08 -50.18 11.26
N TRP A 14 7.93 -48.95 11.78
CA TRP A 14 6.64 -48.42 12.26
C TRP A 14 5.56 -48.52 11.18
N ARG A 15 4.49 -49.28 11.46
CA ARG A 15 3.37 -49.54 10.53
C ARG A 15 2.12 -48.68 10.79
N GLY A 16 2.15 -47.83 11.82
CA GLY A 16 1.02 -46.97 12.18
C GLY A 16 1.01 -45.63 11.42
N GLU A 17 -0.08 -44.90 11.55
CA GLU A 17 -0.17 -43.52 11.08
C GLU A 17 0.90 -42.63 11.75
N PRO A 18 1.31 -41.52 11.10
CA PRO A 18 2.22 -40.55 11.70
C PRO A 18 1.69 -40.06 13.04
N VAL A 19 2.56 -39.93 14.03
CA VAL A 19 2.17 -39.40 15.35
C VAL A 19 1.70 -37.95 15.18
N ASP A 20 0.39 -37.74 15.29
CA ASP A 20 -0.23 -36.42 15.25
C ASP A 20 -0.08 -35.74 16.61
N MET A 21 0.73 -34.68 16.65
CA MET A 21 1.13 -33.97 17.87
C MET A 21 0.11 -32.87 18.24
N LYS A 22 -1.19 -33.17 18.18
CA LYS A 22 -2.28 -32.18 18.39
C LYS A 22 -2.13 -31.40 19.69
N TYR A 23 -1.78 -32.08 20.79
CA TYR A 23 -1.60 -31.41 22.08
C TYR A 23 -0.45 -30.41 22.05
N LEU A 24 0.71 -30.79 21.49
CA LEU A 24 1.88 -29.92 21.36
C LEU A 24 1.59 -28.74 20.43
N GLN A 25 0.84 -28.96 19.34
CA GLN A 25 0.41 -27.88 18.45
C GLN A 25 -0.50 -26.89 19.19
N GLY A 26 -1.45 -27.38 19.98
CA GLY A 26 -2.32 -26.55 20.81
C GLY A 26 -1.56 -25.81 21.92
N PHE A 27 -0.62 -26.47 22.57
CA PHE A 27 0.25 -25.84 23.58
C PHE A 27 1.16 -24.77 22.96
N LYS A 28 1.76 -25.04 21.80
CA LYS A 28 2.52 -24.05 21.03
C LYS A 28 1.67 -22.83 20.72
N LYS A 29 0.45 -23.03 20.20
CA LYS A 29 -0.50 -21.95 19.93
C LYS A 29 -0.82 -21.14 21.20
N ARG A 30 -1.02 -21.81 22.35
CA ARG A 30 -1.20 -21.14 23.65
C ARG A 30 0.00 -20.24 23.99
N LEU A 31 1.23 -20.72 23.82
CA LEU A 31 2.44 -19.93 24.08
C LEU A 31 2.53 -18.70 23.17
N GLU A 32 2.18 -18.85 21.89
CA GLU A 32 2.14 -17.73 20.93
C GLU A 32 1.12 -16.66 21.34
N GLU A 33 -0.07 -17.06 21.82
CA GLU A 33 -1.09 -16.14 22.34
C GLU A 33 -0.63 -15.41 23.61
N VAL A 34 0.03 -16.11 24.53
CA VAL A 34 0.61 -15.52 25.76
C VAL A 34 1.69 -14.51 25.42
N LEU A 35 2.61 -14.88 24.52
CA LEU A 35 3.66 -13.99 24.06
C LEU A 35 3.07 -12.73 23.40
N SER A 36 2.05 -12.90 22.56
CA SER A 36 1.33 -11.78 21.93
C SER A 36 0.70 -10.82 22.94
N LEU A 37 0.15 -11.33 24.05
CA LEU A 37 -0.37 -10.47 25.14
C LEU A 37 0.76 -9.72 25.85
N LYS A 38 1.87 -10.41 26.17
CA LYS A 38 3.02 -9.78 26.84
C LYS A 38 3.70 -8.71 25.99
N GLN A 39 3.66 -8.85 24.66
CA GLN A 39 4.25 -7.86 23.76
C GLN A 39 3.42 -6.56 23.62
N LEU A 40 2.18 -6.52 24.12
CA LEU A 40 1.35 -5.32 24.04
C LEU A 40 1.93 -4.15 24.82
N GLY A 41 2.40 -4.37 26.06
CA GLY A 41 2.96 -3.33 26.91
C GLY A 41 4.12 -2.60 26.22
N PRO A 42 5.19 -3.32 25.82
CA PRO A 42 6.32 -2.74 25.10
C PRO A 42 5.91 -2.07 23.78
N GLN A 43 5.02 -2.68 22.99
CA GLN A 43 4.62 -2.12 21.68
C GLN A 43 3.80 -0.83 21.83
N ILE A 44 2.85 -0.79 22.77
CA ILE A 44 2.06 0.39 23.07
C ILE A 44 2.96 1.47 23.70
N GLY A 45 3.87 1.10 24.59
CA GLY A 45 4.85 2.00 25.19
C GLY A 45 5.73 2.67 24.14
N LEU A 46 6.27 1.91 23.18
CA LEU A 46 7.05 2.45 22.05
C LEU A 46 6.22 3.34 21.11
N LEU A 47 4.93 3.05 20.98
CA LEU A 47 4.05 3.77 20.06
C LEU A 47 3.60 5.12 20.64
N LEU A 48 3.12 5.11 21.90
CA LEU A 48 2.68 6.32 22.60
C LEU A 48 3.86 7.14 23.13
N ASN A 49 4.97 6.49 23.49
CA ASN A 49 6.13 7.12 24.13
C ASN A 49 5.77 7.89 25.42
N GLU A 50 4.80 7.36 26.16
CA GLU A 50 4.27 7.94 27.38
C GLU A 50 4.78 7.17 28.60
N ARG A 51 5.19 7.89 29.66
CA ARG A 51 5.69 7.25 30.89
C ARG A 51 4.58 6.45 31.57
N GLY A 52 4.89 5.21 31.96
CA GLY A 52 4.02 4.37 32.76
C GLY A 52 2.96 3.59 31.99
N VAL A 53 2.77 3.85 30.69
CA VAL A 53 1.76 3.14 29.88
C VAL A 53 2.05 1.65 29.75
N GLU A 54 3.31 1.25 29.65
CA GLU A 54 3.67 -0.17 29.63
C GLU A 54 3.21 -0.89 30.91
N ALA A 55 3.47 -0.29 32.08
CA ALA A 55 3.02 -0.82 33.37
C ALA A 55 1.49 -0.78 33.51
N GLU A 56 0.82 0.24 32.96
CA GLU A 56 -0.64 0.34 32.90
C GLU A 56 -1.24 -0.83 32.11
N VAL A 57 -0.68 -1.15 30.94
CA VAL A 57 -1.08 -2.28 30.09
C VAL A 57 -0.85 -3.60 30.81
N GLU A 58 0.34 -3.80 31.41
CA GLU A 58 0.66 -5.03 32.14
C GLU A 58 -0.30 -5.27 33.30
N LYS A 59 -0.54 -4.25 34.13
CA LYS A 59 -1.47 -4.32 35.26
C LYS A 59 -2.91 -4.60 34.81
N THR A 60 -3.32 -4.05 33.67
CA THR A 60 -4.64 -4.30 33.08
C THR A 60 -4.79 -5.76 32.64
N ILE A 61 -3.77 -6.31 31.96
CA ILE A 61 -3.74 -7.72 31.56
C ILE A 61 -3.74 -8.64 32.79
N GLU A 62 -2.89 -8.35 33.78
CA GLU A 62 -2.82 -9.14 35.03
C GLU A 62 -4.15 -9.17 35.77
N THR A 63 -4.82 -8.03 35.84
CA THR A 63 -6.14 -7.93 36.48
C THR A 63 -7.19 -8.76 35.74
N ALA A 64 -7.23 -8.68 34.41
CA ALA A 64 -8.15 -9.47 33.58
C ALA A 64 -7.86 -10.98 33.65
N MET A 65 -6.59 -11.34 33.75
CA MET A 65 -6.12 -12.73 33.77
C MET A 65 -6.03 -13.33 35.19
N ARG A 66 -6.46 -12.59 36.22
CA ARG A 66 -6.46 -13.06 37.61
C ARG A 66 -7.15 -14.42 37.72
N ASN A 67 -6.55 -15.30 38.54
CA ASN A 67 -6.99 -16.67 38.78
C ASN A 67 -7.02 -17.56 37.52
N THR A 68 -6.22 -17.24 36.51
CA THR A 68 -6.12 -18.04 35.28
C THR A 68 -4.76 -18.73 35.24
N ALA A 69 -4.74 -20.06 35.11
CA ALA A 69 -3.51 -20.81 34.90
C ALA A 69 -3.07 -20.69 33.43
N VAL A 70 -2.37 -19.60 33.11
CA VAL A 70 -2.03 -19.17 31.74
C VAL A 70 -1.31 -20.26 30.93
N LEU A 71 -0.33 -20.92 31.54
CA LEU A 71 0.50 -21.96 30.90
C LEU A 71 -0.07 -23.38 31.01
N ALA A 72 -1.12 -23.60 31.80
CA ALA A 72 -1.76 -24.89 31.94
C ALA A 72 -2.72 -25.13 30.76
N TYR A 73 -2.14 -25.46 29.59
CA TYR A 73 -2.93 -25.79 28.41
C TYR A 73 -3.68 -27.09 28.59
N ASN A 74 -4.97 -27.07 28.27
CA ASN A 74 -5.81 -28.25 28.17
C ASN A 74 -6.81 -28.02 27.02
N PRO A 75 -6.86 -28.90 26.01
CA PRO A 75 -7.78 -28.77 24.88
C PRO A 75 -9.26 -28.62 25.29
N PHE A 76 -9.67 -29.30 26.37
CA PHE A 76 -11.06 -29.29 26.83
C PHE A 76 -11.47 -27.97 27.51
N THR A 77 -10.50 -27.17 27.96
CA THR A 77 -10.74 -25.87 28.63
C THR A 77 -10.31 -24.67 27.80
N GLU A 78 -10.01 -24.86 26.51
CA GLU A 78 -9.55 -23.78 25.62
C GLU A 78 -10.57 -22.63 25.50
N HIS A 79 -11.86 -22.93 25.62
CA HIS A 79 -12.93 -21.92 25.63
C HIS A 79 -12.79 -20.93 26.80
N ASN A 80 -12.42 -21.40 28.00
CA ASN A 80 -12.20 -20.55 29.17
C ASN A 80 -11.03 -19.60 28.96
N TRP A 81 -9.95 -20.11 28.35
CA TRP A 81 -8.82 -19.28 27.95
C TRP A 81 -9.22 -18.21 26.95
N LYS A 82 -9.93 -18.58 25.87
CA LYS A 82 -10.41 -17.61 24.86
C LYS A 82 -11.28 -16.52 25.48
N SER A 83 -12.16 -16.89 26.42
CA SER A 83 -13.00 -15.94 27.16
C SER A 83 -12.15 -14.97 27.98
N LYS A 84 -11.14 -15.46 28.71
CA LYS A 84 -10.21 -14.62 29.49
C LYS A 84 -9.37 -13.69 28.63
N VAL A 85 -8.88 -14.18 27.49
CA VAL A 85 -8.18 -13.33 26.50
C VAL A 85 -9.08 -12.21 26.01
N LEU A 86 -10.34 -12.51 25.67
CA LEU A 86 -11.30 -11.49 25.23
C LEU A 86 -11.57 -10.41 26.30
N VAL A 87 -11.65 -10.81 27.57
CA VAL A 87 -11.79 -9.86 28.69
C VAL A 87 -10.56 -8.95 28.79
N ALA A 88 -9.35 -9.51 28.69
CA ALA A 88 -8.12 -8.72 28.69
C ALA A 88 -8.05 -7.74 27.51
N GLU A 89 -8.44 -8.19 26.31
CA GLU A 89 -8.49 -7.33 25.12
C GLU A 89 -9.48 -6.18 25.28
N LYS A 90 -10.70 -6.45 25.77
CA LYS A 90 -11.69 -5.40 26.04
C LYS A 90 -11.22 -4.41 27.10
N ALA A 91 -10.55 -4.88 28.15
CA ALA A 91 -10.04 -4.00 29.20
C ALA A 91 -9.00 -2.99 28.66
N LEU A 92 -8.26 -3.36 27.62
CA LEU A 92 -7.27 -2.51 26.97
C LEU A 92 -7.84 -1.52 25.95
N ASP A 93 -9.15 -1.54 25.68
CA ASP A 93 -9.77 -0.72 24.62
C ASP A 93 -9.45 0.76 24.72
N HIS A 94 -9.57 1.33 25.92
CA HIS A 94 -9.28 2.76 26.16
C HIS A 94 -7.81 3.12 25.90
N ILE A 95 -6.88 2.19 26.15
CA ILE A 95 -5.45 2.37 25.85
C ILE A 95 -5.21 2.25 24.34
N ILE A 96 -5.82 1.24 23.71
CA ILE A 96 -5.76 1.04 22.26
C ILE A 96 -6.28 2.29 21.53
N ASP A 97 -7.33 2.93 22.03
CA ASP A 97 -7.93 4.10 21.39
C ASP A 97 -7.00 5.31 21.37
N ARG A 98 -6.14 5.46 22.39
CA ARG A 98 -5.06 6.47 22.42
C ARG A 98 -4.02 6.21 21.32
N THR A 99 -3.80 4.95 20.93
CA THR A 99 -2.80 4.60 19.91
C THR A 99 -3.24 4.90 18.48
N ILE A 100 -4.54 4.90 18.20
CA ILE A 100 -5.10 5.08 16.86
C ILE A 100 -4.65 6.40 16.19
N PRO A 101 -4.76 7.58 16.82
CA PRO A 101 -4.31 8.83 16.19
C PRO A 101 -2.81 8.84 15.90
N VAL A 102 -2.00 8.23 16.77
CA VAL A 102 -0.55 8.13 16.58
C VAL A 102 -0.22 7.23 15.40
N LEU A 103 -0.86 6.06 15.29
CA LEU A 103 -0.72 5.17 14.14
C LEU A 103 -1.15 5.84 12.85
N LYS A 104 -2.29 6.54 12.84
CA LYS A 104 -2.76 7.30 11.68
C LYS A 104 -1.71 8.31 11.22
N SER A 105 -1.16 9.10 12.15
CA SER A 105 -0.12 10.10 11.85
C SER A 105 1.17 9.49 11.31
N ARG A 106 1.57 8.31 11.81
CA ARG A 106 2.78 7.59 11.37
C ARG A 106 2.58 6.85 10.04
N LEU A 107 1.36 6.37 9.78
CA LEU A 107 0.97 5.69 8.53
C LEU A 107 0.57 6.68 7.41
N GLN A 108 0.79 7.99 7.57
CA GLN A 108 0.47 8.97 6.54
C GLN A 108 1.42 8.86 5.35
N PRO A 109 0.94 8.95 4.10
CA PRO A 109 1.72 8.51 2.95
C PRO A 109 2.86 9.45 2.55
N ASN A 110 2.82 10.70 2.99
CA ASN A 110 3.93 11.64 2.86
C ASN A 110 5.12 11.26 3.77
N LYS A 111 4.88 10.51 4.84
CA LYS A 111 5.91 9.98 5.75
C LYS A 111 6.32 8.55 5.39
N LEU A 112 5.62 7.90 4.45
CA LEU A 112 5.83 6.52 4.01
C LEU A 112 6.95 6.39 2.95
N GLU A 113 7.59 7.48 2.51
CA GLU A 113 8.63 7.44 1.45
C GLU A 113 10.01 6.93 1.92
N SER A 114 10.17 6.66 3.22
CA SER A 114 11.46 6.25 3.77
C SER A 114 11.54 4.73 3.97
N ASN A 115 12.67 4.12 3.56
CA ASN A 115 13.00 2.70 3.74
C ASN A 115 12.99 2.21 5.20
N HIS A 116 12.83 3.11 6.18
CA HIS A 116 12.69 2.79 7.61
C HIS A 116 11.33 2.20 7.99
N LEU A 117 10.34 2.28 7.10
CA LEU A 117 8.96 1.91 7.43
C LEU A 117 8.75 0.41 7.64
N THR A 118 9.37 -0.45 6.82
CA THR A 118 9.21 -1.91 6.99
C THR A 118 9.75 -2.36 8.34
N ALA A 119 10.90 -1.80 8.75
CA ALA A 119 11.50 -2.07 10.05
C ALA A 119 10.67 -1.48 11.21
N ASP A 120 10.12 -0.28 11.04
CA ASP A 120 9.25 0.33 12.07
C ASP A 120 7.92 -0.40 12.22
N LEU A 121 7.35 -0.89 11.12
CA LEU A 121 6.10 -1.65 11.15
C LEU A 121 6.27 -3.06 11.69
N GLU A 122 7.42 -3.70 11.44
CA GLU A 122 7.77 -4.97 12.07
C GLU A 122 7.76 -4.88 13.60
N LYS A 123 8.23 -3.75 14.17
CA LYS A 123 8.20 -3.52 15.63
C LYS A 123 6.79 -3.60 16.20
N TYR A 124 5.77 -3.20 15.44
CA TYR A 124 4.37 -3.17 15.85
C TYR A 124 3.54 -4.33 15.32
N LYS A 125 4.14 -5.32 14.63
CA LYS A 125 3.41 -6.36 13.89
C LYS A 125 2.36 -7.09 14.75
N ASN A 126 2.71 -7.49 15.97
CA ASN A 126 1.77 -8.22 16.84
C ASN A 126 0.60 -7.35 17.31
N PHE A 127 0.84 -6.08 17.58
CA PHE A 127 -0.19 -5.08 17.85
C PHE A 127 -1.10 -4.88 16.63
N LEU A 128 -0.51 -4.57 15.47
CA LEU A 128 -1.25 -4.32 14.21
C LEU A 128 -2.03 -5.54 13.71
N CYS A 129 -1.61 -6.75 14.07
CA CYS A 129 -2.28 -7.98 13.66
C CYS A 129 -3.56 -8.29 14.44
N ARG A 130 -3.89 -7.57 15.52
CA ARG A 130 -5.11 -7.85 16.31
C ARG A 130 -6.36 -7.33 15.63
N ALA A 131 -7.41 -8.14 15.63
CA ALA A 131 -8.66 -7.90 14.92
C ALA A 131 -9.23 -6.48 15.16
N LYS A 132 -9.25 -6.03 16.41
CA LYS A 132 -9.82 -4.72 16.78
C LYS A 132 -9.00 -3.53 16.27
N ILE A 133 -7.67 -3.66 16.25
CA ILE A 133 -6.79 -2.62 15.71
C ILE A 133 -6.92 -2.57 14.20
N LYS A 134 -7.01 -3.73 13.54
CA LYS A 134 -7.33 -3.80 12.11
C LYS A 134 -8.64 -3.11 11.81
N GLU A 135 -9.70 -3.43 12.55
CA GLU A 135 -11.03 -2.84 12.38
C GLU A 135 -11.01 -1.32 12.54
N LYS A 136 -10.40 -0.80 13.62
CA LYS A 136 -10.32 0.65 13.87
C LYS A 136 -9.48 1.41 12.85
N LEU A 137 -8.39 0.81 12.35
CA LEU A 137 -7.57 1.42 11.29
C LEU A 137 -8.22 1.32 9.90
N GLN A 138 -9.02 0.28 9.66
CA GLN A 138 -9.66 0.04 8.36
C GLN A 138 -10.89 0.91 8.16
N ASN A 139 -11.79 1.01 9.14
CA ASN A 139 -13.14 1.51 8.93
C ASN A 139 -13.21 2.94 8.36
N GLU A 140 -12.46 3.89 8.93
CA GLU A 140 -12.54 5.29 8.45
C GLU A 140 -11.78 5.49 7.13
N ARG A 141 -10.53 5.03 7.04
CA ARG A 141 -9.72 5.22 5.84
C ARG A 141 -10.31 4.49 4.63
N CYS A 142 -10.82 3.27 4.82
CA CYS A 142 -11.47 2.55 3.74
C CYS A 142 -12.75 3.26 3.31
N ARG A 143 -13.53 3.82 4.25
CA ARG A 143 -14.73 4.59 3.93
C ARG A 143 -14.40 5.82 3.08
N GLU A 144 -13.40 6.62 3.49
CA GLU A 144 -12.94 7.79 2.73
C GLU A 144 -12.42 7.42 1.34
N THR A 145 -11.62 6.36 1.24
CA THR A 145 -11.08 5.89 -0.04
C THR A 145 -12.17 5.34 -0.95
N ILE A 146 -13.13 4.60 -0.40
CA ILE A 146 -14.28 4.09 -1.16
C ILE A 146 -15.14 5.25 -1.65
N GLN A 147 -15.43 6.22 -0.79
CA GLN A 147 -16.17 7.42 -1.17
C GLN A 147 -15.46 8.20 -2.29
N ALA A 148 -14.14 8.33 -2.20
CA ALA A 148 -13.33 8.92 -3.26
C ALA A 148 -13.37 8.13 -4.56
N ILE A 149 -13.34 6.79 -4.51
CA ILE A 149 -13.49 5.94 -5.70
C ILE A 149 -14.89 6.08 -6.32
N ASP A 150 -15.90 6.35 -5.50
CA ASP A 150 -17.29 6.54 -5.93
C ASP A 150 -17.59 7.93 -6.49
N ASP A 151 -16.80 8.94 -6.11
CA ASP A 151 -16.95 10.30 -6.63
C ASP A 151 -16.30 10.40 -8.03
N PRO A 152 -17.09 10.61 -9.11
CA PRO A 152 -16.55 10.74 -10.46
C PRO A 152 -15.66 11.98 -10.64
N SER A 153 -15.75 12.96 -9.73
CA SER A 153 -14.94 14.17 -9.74
C SER A 153 -13.55 13.93 -9.14
N ASP A 154 -13.38 12.82 -8.43
CA ASP A 154 -12.16 12.50 -7.71
C ASP A 154 -11.17 11.77 -8.64
N SER A 155 -9.97 12.31 -8.72
CA SER A 155 -8.89 11.77 -9.56
C SER A 155 -8.29 10.45 -9.07
N ILE A 156 -8.78 9.87 -7.97
CA ILE A 156 -8.29 8.61 -7.42
C ILE A 156 -8.64 7.41 -8.32
N ALA A 157 -9.76 7.45 -9.03
CA ALA A 157 -10.15 6.42 -9.97
C ALA A 157 -9.51 6.67 -11.34
N LEU A 158 -8.89 5.65 -11.93
CA LEU A 158 -8.35 5.75 -13.28
C LEU A 158 -9.49 5.73 -14.30
N GLU A 159 -9.65 6.82 -15.05
CA GLU A 159 -10.57 6.86 -16.18
C GLU A 159 -9.93 6.14 -17.39
N THR A 160 -10.26 4.87 -17.60
CA THR A 160 -9.59 4.02 -18.61
C THR A 160 -9.94 4.40 -20.05
N LYS A 161 -11.14 4.94 -20.26
CA LYS A 161 -11.68 5.32 -21.58
C LYS A 161 -11.52 6.81 -21.89
N GLY A 162 -11.02 7.58 -20.93
CA GLY A 162 -10.79 9.00 -21.06
C GLY A 162 -9.51 9.31 -21.84
N LYS A 163 -9.25 10.60 -22.02
CA LYS A 163 -7.98 11.06 -22.61
C LYS A 163 -6.84 10.74 -21.67
N ILE A 164 -5.75 10.19 -22.22
CA ILE A 164 -4.54 9.84 -21.45
C ILE A 164 -3.75 11.07 -21.00
N MET A 165 -3.80 12.17 -21.76
CA MET A 165 -3.16 13.44 -21.43
C MET A 165 -4.04 14.63 -21.85
N VAL A 166 -3.95 15.72 -21.11
CA VAL A 166 -4.70 16.96 -21.35
C VAL A 166 -3.78 18.16 -21.14
N LEU A 167 -3.74 19.05 -22.13
CA LEU A 167 -3.07 20.35 -22.02
C LEU A 167 -4.03 21.38 -21.40
N GLU A 168 -3.65 21.97 -20.29
CA GLU A 168 -4.41 23.03 -19.63
C GLU A 168 -4.24 24.36 -20.37
N GLN A 169 -5.30 24.85 -21.01
CA GLN A 169 -5.23 26.04 -21.87
C GLN A 169 -4.83 27.34 -21.16
N LYS A 170 -5.07 27.44 -19.84
CA LYS A 170 -4.77 28.65 -19.06
C LYS A 170 -3.29 28.78 -18.70
N ARG A 171 -2.61 27.65 -18.49
CA ARG A 171 -1.23 27.60 -17.99
C ARG A 171 -0.25 26.98 -18.98
N GLY A 172 -0.74 26.36 -20.06
CA GLY A 172 0.08 25.59 -20.98
C GLY A 172 0.66 24.32 -20.37
N THR A 173 0.13 23.87 -19.22
CA THR A 173 0.65 22.71 -18.48
C THR A 173 0.05 21.42 -19.01
N LEU A 174 0.93 20.45 -19.29
CA LEU A 174 0.56 19.13 -19.72
C LEU A 174 0.30 18.24 -18.50
N ASN A 175 -0.92 17.71 -18.41
CA ASN A 175 -1.35 16.83 -17.32
C ASN A 175 -1.65 15.43 -17.85
N VAL A 176 -1.20 14.41 -17.13
CA VAL A 176 -1.49 13.00 -17.44
C VAL A 176 -2.70 12.57 -16.62
N ASN A 177 -3.63 11.85 -17.26
CA ASN A 177 -4.78 11.22 -16.59
C ASN A 177 -4.35 9.96 -15.84
N TYR A 178 -3.43 10.15 -14.89
CA TYR A 178 -2.87 9.16 -14.01
C TYR A 178 -2.40 9.88 -12.75
N SER A 179 -3.32 10.18 -11.84
CA SER A 179 -3.09 11.16 -10.77
C SER A 179 -2.00 10.74 -9.77
N ASP A 180 -1.36 11.72 -9.11
CA ASP A 180 -0.46 11.43 -7.99
C ASP A 180 -1.19 10.76 -6.82
N ARG A 181 -2.48 11.04 -6.68
CA ARG A 181 -3.34 10.42 -5.68
C ARG A 181 -3.52 8.92 -5.93
N LEU A 182 -3.74 8.52 -7.18
CA LEU A 182 -3.78 7.11 -7.58
C LEU A 182 -2.42 6.44 -7.30
N LEU A 183 -1.30 7.04 -7.70
CA LEU A 183 0.05 6.54 -7.40
C LEU A 183 0.28 6.31 -5.90
N LYS A 184 -0.18 7.25 -5.07
CA LYS A 184 -0.11 7.19 -3.62
C LYS A 184 -0.92 6.01 -3.09
N LEU A 185 -2.15 5.84 -3.57
CA LEU A 185 -3.02 4.71 -3.22
C LEU A 185 -2.39 3.35 -3.58
N LEU A 186 -1.77 3.23 -4.77
CA LEU A 186 -1.07 2.00 -5.17
C LEU A 186 0.04 1.62 -4.18
N LYS A 187 0.87 2.60 -3.78
CA LYS A 187 1.94 2.39 -2.80
C LYS A 187 1.37 2.00 -1.43
N GLU A 188 0.35 2.72 -0.97
CA GLU A 188 -0.30 2.47 0.32
C GLU A 188 -0.89 1.05 0.38
N VAL A 189 -1.64 0.63 -0.64
CA VAL A 189 -2.30 -0.69 -0.64
C VAL A 189 -1.29 -1.82 -0.61
N ARG A 190 -0.15 -1.68 -1.31
CA ARG A 190 0.96 -2.63 -1.23
C ARG A 190 1.54 -2.72 0.19
N GLN A 191 1.74 -1.58 0.84
CA GLN A 191 2.24 -1.55 2.22
C GLN A 191 1.24 -2.18 3.21
N LEU A 192 -0.04 -1.85 3.08
CA LEU A 192 -1.10 -2.39 3.94
C LEU A 192 -1.29 -3.89 3.76
N ALA A 193 -1.18 -4.38 2.53
CA ALA A 193 -1.21 -5.81 2.23
C ALA A 193 -0.03 -6.53 2.90
N SER A 194 1.18 -5.94 2.89
CA SER A 194 2.35 -6.52 3.56
C SER A 194 2.20 -6.65 5.08
N LEU A 195 1.32 -5.83 5.68
CA LEU A 195 0.95 -5.89 7.10
C LEU A 195 -0.15 -6.91 7.41
N GLY A 196 -0.68 -7.61 6.40
CA GLY A 196 -1.80 -8.54 6.56
C GLY A 196 -3.09 -7.84 6.99
N LEU A 197 -3.24 -6.56 6.67
CA LEU A 197 -4.50 -5.83 6.85
C LEU A 197 -5.45 -6.24 5.73
N ASN A 198 -6.68 -6.56 6.08
CA ASN A 198 -7.75 -6.81 5.11
C ASN A 198 -8.09 -5.51 4.37
N ILE A 199 -8.12 -5.53 3.05
CA ILE A 199 -8.41 -4.36 2.22
C ILE A 199 -9.71 -4.65 1.46
N PRO A 200 -10.71 -3.75 1.49
CA PRO A 200 -11.94 -3.94 0.74
C PRO A 200 -11.67 -4.21 -0.75
N SER A 201 -12.40 -5.17 -1.32
CA SER A 201 -12.26 -5.61 -2.72
C SER A 201 -12.39 -4.46 -3.72
N LYS A 202 -13.20 -3.45 -3.42
CA LYS A 202 -13.36 -2.25 -4.26
C LYS A 202 -12.05 -1.46 -4.40
N ILE A 203 -11.32 -1.27 -3.31
CA ILE A 203 -10.01 -0.60 -3.32
C ILE A 203 -9.00 -1.47 -4.08
N ILE A 204 -8.99 -2.78 -3.81
CA ILE A 204 -8.12 -3.74 -4.52
C ILE A 204 -8.38 -3.70 -6.03
N ASN A 205 -9.63 -3.68 -6.47
CA ASN A 205 -9.99 -3.65 -7.89
C ASN A 205 -9.51 -2.35 -8.56
N CYS A 206 -9.69 -1.19 -7.89
CA CYS A 206 -9.17 0.09 -8.37
C CYS A 206 -7.65 0.06 -8.51
N VAL A 207 -6.94 -0.44 -7.49
CA VAL A 207 -5.48 -0.56 -7.48
C VAL A 207 -4.98 -1.51 -8.55
N ASN A 208 -5.57 -2.70 -8.68
CA ASN A 208 -5.21 -3.67 -9.71
C ASN A 208 -5.41 -3.09 -11.11
N GLN A 209 -6.44 -2.27 -11.30
CA GLN A 209 -6.66 -1.58 -12.56
C GLN A 209 -5.61 -0.50 -12.82
N GLY A 210 -5.27 0.32 -11.81
CA GLY A 210 -4.20 1.31 -11.92
C GLY A 210 -2.82 0.68 -12.13
N GLU A 211 -2.52 -0.42 -11.44
CA GLU A 211 -1.22 -1.10 -11.46
C GLU A 211 -0.87 -1.65 -12.85
N LYS A 212 -1.87 -2.10 -13.62
CA LYS A 212 -1.70 -2.50 -15.03
C LYS A 212 -1.03 -1.42 -15.87
N PHE A 213 -1.32 -0.15 -15.58
CA PHE A 213 -0.85 1.00 -16.36
C PHE A 213 0.26 1.79 -15.67
N TYR A 214 0.74 1.32 -14.52
CA TYR A 214 1.74 2.02 -13.71
C TYR A 214 2.98 2.41 -14.50
N ARG A 215 3.54 1.47 -15.28
CA ARG A 215 4.74 1.72 -16.10
C ARG A 215 4.50 2.85 -17.11
N TYR A 216 3.38 2.81 -17.82
CA TYR A 216 3.03 3.81 -18.83
C TYR A 216 2.76 5.18 -18.19
N GLY A 217 2.01 5.21 -17.08
CA GLY A 217 1.68 6.43 -16.35
C GLY A 217 2.92 7.15 -15.81
N VAL A 218 3.92 6.42 -15.33
CA VAL A 218 5.19 7.01 -14.87
C VAL A 218 5.98 7.64 -16.02
N VAL A 219 6.08 6.96 -17.17
CA VAL A 219 6.79 7.49 -18.35
C VAL A 219 6.09 8.74 -18.89
N LEU A 220 4.76 8.71 -19.04
CA LEU A 220 3.99 9.86 -19.49
C LEU A 220 4.13 11.05 -18.55
N LYS A 221 4.21 10.82 -17.23
CA LYS A 221 4.46 11.89 -16.25
C LYS A 221 5.85 12.50 -16.38
N GLN A 222 6.87 11.69 -16.66
CA GLN A 222 8.23 12.20 -16.90
C GLN A 222 8.25 13.09 -18.14
N ILE A 223 7.60 12.67 -19.23
CA ILE A 223 7.49 13.46 -20.46
C ILE A 223 6.70 14.76 -20.22
N ALA A 224 5.59 14.68 -19.50
CA ALA A 224 4.79 15.85 -19.16
C ALA A 224 5.57 16.84 -18.28
N HIS A 225 6.30 16.36 -17.28
CA HIS A 225 7.18 17.20 -16.47
C HIS A 225 8.25 17.86 -17.34
N PHE A 226 8.92 17.10 -18.22
CA PHE A 226 9.92 17.65 -19.12
C PHE A 226 9.35 18.83 -19.93
N TYR A 227 8.22 18.62 -20.60
CA TYR A 227 7.52 19.66 -21.35
C TYR A 227 7.17 20.89 -20.49
N ASN A 228 6.70 20.68 -19.26
CA ASN A 228 6.31 21.76 -18.35
C ASN A 228 7.50 22.56 -17.77
N THR A 229 8.73 22.11 -17.99
CA THR A 229 9.95 22.73 -17.42
C THR A 229 11.00 23.09 -18.46
N ILE A 230 10.81 22.68 -19.71
CA ILE A 230 11.81 22.91 -20.75
C ILE A 230 11.92 24.40 -21.11
N ASP A 231 10.82 25.15 -21.04
CA ASP A 231 10.77 26.60 -21.24
C ASP A 231 11.66 27.36 -20.23
N GLN A 232 11.73 26.89 -18.98
CA GLN A 232 12.60 27.43 -17.93
C GLN A 232 14.09 27.11 -18.17
N GLN A 233 14.38 26.07 -18.96
CA GLN A 233 15.75 25.66 -19.32
C GLN A 233 16.21 26.26 -20.65
N MET A 234 15.36 26.97 -21.37
CA MET A 234 15.68 27.61 -22.64
C MET A 234 16.07 29.08 -22.46
N LEU A 235 17.08 29.53 -23.21
CA LEU A 235 17.32 30.96 -23.38
C LEU A 235 16.24 31.57 -24.32
N PRO A 236 15.81 32.83 -24.10
CA PRO A 236 14.76 33.46 -24.92
C PRO A 236 15.03 33.46 -26.43
N CYS A 237 16.30 33.55 -26.84
CA CYS A 237 16.70 33.50 -28.26
C CYS A 237 16.65 32.09 -28.86
N GLN A 238 16.74 31.03 -28.04
CA GLN A 238 16.68 29.63 -28.46
C GLN A 238 15.23 29.15 -28.62
N GLN A 239 14.28 29.80 -27.95
CA GLN A 239 12.84 29.50 -28.06
C GLN A 239 12.33 29.62 -29.51
N ALA A 240 12.85 30.59 -30.28
CA ALA A 240 12.51 30.75 -31.68
C ALA A 240 13.09 29.65 -32.59
N LEU A 241 14.25 29.07 -32.21
CA LEU A 241 14.93 28.03 -32.98
C LEU A 241 14.36 26.62 -32.74
N MET A 242 13.73 26.40 -31.59
CA MET A 242 13.10 25.12 -31.23
C MET A 242 11.59 25.09 -31.46
N LEU A 243 11.05 26.13 -32.09
CA LEU A 243 9.61 26.30 -32.31
C LEU A 243 9.03 25.16 -33.16
N ASP A 244 9.75 24.68 -34.16
CA ASP A 244 9.30 23.60 -35.05
C ASP A 244 9.19 22.26 -34.31
N GLU A 245 10.17 21.94 -33.45
CA GLU A 245 10.15 20.75 -32.60
C GLU A 245 9.06 20.83 -31.52
N ALA A 246 8.87 22.01 -30.92
CA ALA A 246 7.80 22.24 -29.95
C ALA A 246 6.42 22.07 -30.59
N ILE A 247 6.19 22.63 -31.79
CA ILE A 247 4.96 22.44 -32.56
C ILE A 247 4.77 20.97 -32.94
N ALA A 248 5.84 20.26 -33.31
CA ALA A 248 5.75 18.83 -33.63
C ALA A 248 5.32 17.99 -32.42
N PHE A 249 5.83 18.32 -31.23
CA PHE A 249 5.40 17.71 -29.97
C PHE A 249 3.93 18.06 -29.66
N GLU A 250 3.56 19.34 -29.73
CA GLU A 250 2.19 19.80 -29.47
C GLU A 250 1.18 19.15 -30.41
N ARG A 251 1.52 18.91 -31.69
CA ARG A 251 0.64 18.21 -32.64
C ARG A 251 0.32 16.77 -32.22
N LEU A 252 1.19 16.12 -31.43
CA LEU A 252 0.92 14.79 -30.89
C LEU A 252 -0.03 14.84 -29.68
N VAL A 253 -0.03 15.96 -28.96
CA VAL A 253 -0.70 16.10 -27.65
C VAL A 253 -1.99 16.92 -27.71
N ILE A 254 -2.10 17.84 -28.67
CA ILE A 254 -3.25 18.72 -28.86
C ILE A 254 -4.12 18.14 -29.97
N PRO A 255 -5.39 17.79 -29.68
CA PRO A 255 -6.31 17.38 -30.72
C PRO A 255 -6.66 18.58 -31.61
N LYS A 256 -6.45 18.46 -32.92
CA LYS A 256 -6.91 19.47 -33.89
C LYS A 256 -8.43 19.46 -33.95
N LYS A 257 -9.04 20.65 -34.03
CA LYS A 257 -10.50 20.85 -33.97
C LYS A 257 -11.34 20.13 -35.05
N ASN A 258 -10.74 19.52 -36.08
CA ASN A 258 -11.44 18.83 -37.18
C ASN A 258 -10.77 17.52 -37.65
N GLU A 259 -9.74 17.02 -36.95
CA GLU A 259 -9.07 15.74 -37.30
C GLU A 259 -9.08 14.83 -36.07
N GLU A 260 -9.48 13.56 -36.22
CA GLU A 260 -9.29 12.53 -35.19
C GLU A 260 -7.79 12.40 -34.91
N SER A 261 -7.35 13.14 -33.90
CA SER A 261 -5.95 13.23 -33.53
C SER A 261 -5.56 11.94 -32.81
N ALA A 262 -4.30 11.49 -32.96
CA ALA A 262 -3.84 10.23 -32.38
C ALA A 262 -4.16 10.13 -30.88
N ILE A 263 -4.05 11.23 -30.13
CA ILE A 263 -4.34 11.26 -28.70
C ILE A 263 -5.83 11.12 -28.33
N THR A 264 -6.73 11.42 -29.26
CA THR A 264 -8.18 11.29 -29.05
C THR A 264 -8.64 9.84 -29.14
N ARG A 265 -7.85 8.99 -29.81
CA ARG A 265 -8.12 7.54 -29.97
C ARG A 265 -7.39 6.68 -28.95
N VAL A 266 -6.25 7.14 -28.44
CA VAL A 266 -5.44 6.36 -27.48
C VAL A 266 -6.08 6.42 -26.10
N THR A 267 -6.46 5.25 -25.60
CA THR A 267 -7.00 5.04 -24.25
C THR A 267 -6.07 4.12 -23.47
N TRP A 268 -6.32 3.98 -22.16
CA TRP A 268 -5.56 3.02 -21.36
C TRP A 268 -5.90 1.57 -21.73
N GLU A 269 -7.05 1.30 -22.37
CA GLU A 269 -7.52 -0.06 -22.64
C GLU A 269 -6.77 -0.79 -23.77
N ASP A 270 -6.03 -0.07 -24.64
CA ASP A 270 -5.21 -0.66 -25.71
C ASP A 270 -3.71 -0.45 -25.45
N PRO A 271 -3.01 -1.44 -24.85
CA PRO A 271 -1.59 -1.33 -24.53
C PRO A 271 -0.69 -1.11 -25.74
N LYS A 272 -1.04 -1.66 -26.91
CA LYS A 272 -0.21 -1.54 -28.11
C LYS A 272 -0.27 -0.12 -28.66
N GLN A 273 -1.48 0.44 -28.76
CA GLN A 273 -1.65 1.84 -29.17
C GLN A 273 -1.01 2.80 -28.18
N LEU A 274 -1.10 2.51 -26.88
CA LEU A 274 -0.45 3.30 -25.83
C LEU A 274 1.08 3.25 -25.94
N GLU A 275 1.66 2.08 -26.18
CA GLU A 275 3.10 1.92 -26.41
C GLU A 275 3.59 2.68 -27.64
N ASP A 276 2.91 2.53 -28.77
CA ASP A 276 3.25 3.24 -30.01
C ASP A 276 3.15 4.76 -29.84
N PHE A 277 2.14 5.22 -29.09
CA PHE A 277 1.97 6.63 -28.77
C PHE A 277 3.10 7.14 -27.86
N ILE A 278 3.42 6.41 -26.78
CA ILE A 278 4.52 6.77 -25.88
C ILE A 278 5.85 6.80 -26.63
N ALA A 279 6.12 5.84 -27.51
CA ALA A 279 7.34 5.81 -28.32
C ALA A 279 7.46 7.05 -29.23
N LYS A 280 6.37 7.46 -29.90
CA LYS A 280 6.34 8.68 -30.72
C LYS A 280 6.54 9.93 -29.88
N LEU A 281 5.88 10.01 -28.72
CA LEU A 281 5.97 11.16 -27.83
C LEU A 281 7.37 11.30 -27.23
N GLN A 282 7.99 10.18 -26.84
CA GLN A 282 9.34 10.13 -26.32
C GLN A 282 10.37 10.50 -27.40
N ALA A 283 10.22 10.01 -28.63
CA ALA A 283 11.09 10.42 -29.74
C ALA A 283 11.00 11.92 -30.05
N ALA A 284 9.81 12.52 -29.93
CA ALA A 284 9.64 13.98 -30.07
C ALA A 284 10.29 14.74 -28.90
N SER A 285 10.09 14.24 -27.66
CA SER A 285 10.73 14.77 -26.46
C SER A 285 12.26 14.75 -26.54
N ASP A 286 12.84 13.65 -27.02
CA ASP A 286 14.30 13.48 -27.15
C ASP A 286 14.88 14.40 -28.23
N LYS A 287 14.18 14.61 -29.34
CA LYS A 287 14.59 15.58 -30.37
C LYS A 287 14.65 17.00 -29.81
N LEU A 288 13.61 17.39 -29.06
CA LEU A 288 13.54 18.69 -28.42
C LEU A 288 14.65 18.86 -27.37
N ALA A 289 14.91 17.83 -26.54
CA ALA A 289 15.98 17.84 -25.55
C ALA A 289 17.39 17.95 -26.18
N ASN A 290 17.63 17.19 -27.26
CA ASN A 290 18.91 17.21 -27.97
C ASN A 290 19.15 18.57 -28.63
N HIS A 291 18.13 19.14 -29.30
CA HIS A 291 18.25 20.47 -29.89
C HIS A 291 18.57 21.52 -28.82
N ASN A 292 17.91 21.47 -27.65
CA ASN A 292 18.20 22.38 -26.54
C ASN A 292 19.66 22.25 -26.04
N ARG A 293 20.17 21.02 -25.93
CA ARG A 293 21.56 20.76 -25.53
C ARG A 293 22.59 21.22 -26.55
N PHE A 294 22.27 21.18 -27.85
CA PHE A 294 23.16 21.70 -28.90
C PHE A 294 23.23 23.22 -28.92
N LEU A 295 22.19 23.91 -28.45
CA LEU A 295 22.14 25.37 -28.44
C LEU A 295 22.74 26.00 -27.17
N MET A 296 22.85 25.23 -26.07
CA MET A 296 23.55 25.60 -24.82
C MET A 296 25.07 25.50 -24.96
#